data_AF-A0A4W3J746-F1
#
_entry.id   AF-A0A4W3J746-F1
#
_cell.length_a   1.000
_cell.length_b   1.000
_cell.length_c   1.000
_cell.angle_alpha   90.00
_cell.angle_beta   90.00
_cell.angle_gamma   90.00
#
_symmetry.space_group_name_H-M   'P 1'
#
loop_
_entity.id
_entity.type
_entity.pdbx_description
1 polymer ?
#
loop_
_entity_poly.entity_id
_entity_poly.type
_entity_poly.pdbx_seq_one_letter_code
_entity_poly.pdbx_strand_id
1 'polypeptide(L)'
;IRLLVLSNLIPGNLISWETKRDTGGNNFQEKLKEMQRFFHFPVTGKLNSKTLKMMKKPWCGLSDSEKYGLHPKWKISSKTFRILKYTSRLQVKLVDQVIKKTFKIWSDAISLKFVRDSWMELIKLVFLFPDHNDSSSFDGPGGFLAHAFQPALGNGGAIHFDEDESWSLGHSSYNLLFVAIGHELGLFHTSDPESVMFPFYSESTMNELILSHDDVEKIQSLYGKVISFQD
;
A
#
# COMPACT_ATOMS: atom_id res chain seq x y z
N ILE A 1 -2.63 6.62 11.93
CA ILE A 1 -2.18 7.96 11.48
C ILE A 1 -2.55 8.09 10.01
N ARG A 2 -3.26 9.14 9.56
CA ARG A 2 -3.32 9.39 8.10
C ARG A 2 -1.96 9.96 7.71
N LEU A 3 -1.09 9.20 7.05
CA LEU A 3 0.14 9.74 6.46
C LEU A 3 -0.17 10.88 5.48
N LEU A 4 -1.33 10.80 4.82
CA LEU A 4 -1.93 11.89 4.03
C LEU A 4 -2.06 13.21 4.81
N VAL A 5 -2.26 13.19 6.13
CA VAL A 5 -2.35 14.44 6.92
C VAL A 5 -0.95 15.01 7.19
N LEU A 6 0.09 14.17 7.24
CA LEU A 6 1.45 14.63 7.54
C LEU A 6 2.24 15.03 6.28
N SER A 7 1.98 14.42 5.12
CA SER A 7 2.59 14.81 3.85
C SER A 7 2.15 16.20 3.38
N ASN A 8 0.86 16.52 3.57
CA ASN A 8 0.27 17.85 3.34
C ASN A 8 0.79 18.94 4.29
N LEU A 9 1.64 18.59 5.26
CA LEU A 9 2.24 19.50 6.24
C LEU A 9 3.75 19.67 6.05
N ILE A 10 4.33 19.08 5.00
CA ILE A 10 5.71 19.34 4.59
C ILE A 10 5.73 20.66 3.80
N PRO A 11 6.42 21.72 4.26
CA PRO A 11 6.51 22.96 3.50
C PRO A 11 7.25 22.70 2.19
N GLY A 12 6.54 22.71 1.06
CA GLY A 12 7.13 22.49 -0.27
C GLY A 12 6.16 21.98 -1.34
N ASN A 13 5.11 21.24 -0.97
CA ASN A 13 4.08 20.83 -1.93
C ASN A 13 2.92 21.82 -1.92
N LEU A 14 2.95 22.76 -2.86
CA LEU A 14 1.86 23.68 -3.16
C LEU A 14 0.74 22.92 -3.88
N ILE A 15 -0.14 22.26 -3.13
CA ILE A 15 -1.48 21.93 -3.62
C ILE A 15 -2.44 22.89 -2.93
N SER A 16 -3.20 23.61 -3.76
CA SER A 16 -4.08 24.71 -3.42
C SER A 16 -5.01 24.40 -2.25
N TRP A 17 -4.90 25.21 -1.21
CA TRP A 17 -5.90 25.34 -0.16
C TRP A 17 -7.13 26.03 -0.75
N GLU A 18 -8.28 25.36 -0.82
CA GLU A 18 -9.56 26.05 -0.77
C GLU A 18 -10.36 25.54 0.44
N THR A 19 -10.14 26.29 1.53
CA THR A 19 -11.11 26.66 2.56
C THR A 19 -11.98 25.57 3.20
N LYS A 20 -11.40 24.93 4.23
CA LYS A 20 -11.96 25.01 5.59
C LYS A 20 -10.81 25.15 6.60
N ARG A 21 -10.73 26.32 7.24
CA ARG A 21 -9.79 26.60 8.34
C ARG A 21 -9.96 25.52 9.40
N ASP A 22 -8.92 24.76 9.69
CA ASP A 22 -8.82 24.01 10.94
C ASP A 22 -7.79 24.67 11.84
N THR A 23 -8.26 25.14 12.99
CA THR A 23 -7.51 25.82 14.03
C THR A 23 -6.86 24.77 14.93
N GLY A 24 -5.54 24.50 14.84
CA GLY A 24 -4.99 23.44 15.71
C GLY A 24 -3.48 23.24 15.74
N GLY A 25 -2.72 24.14 16.38
CA GLY A 25 -1.32 23.88 16.74
C GLY A 25 -1.13 22.65 17.65
N ASN A 26 -2.15 22.26 18.41
CA ASN A 26 -2.15 21.03 19.24
C ASN A 26 -2.40 19.74 18.44
N ASN A 27 -3.02 19.80 17.25
CA ASN A 27 -3.36 18.60 16.48
C ASN A 27 -2.13 18.02 15.76
N PHE A 28 -1.28 18.89 15.19
CA PHE A 28 -0.08 18.46 14.48
C PHE A 28 0.94 17.77 15.39
N GLN A 29 1.25 18.37 16.55
CA GLN A 29 2.22 17.80 17.48
C GLN A 29 1.78 16.42 17.98
N GLU A 30 0.48 16.22 18.26
CA GLU A 30 -0.03 14.91 18.67
C GLU A 30 0.00 13.89 17.54
N LYS A 31 -0.35 14.28 16.31
CA LYS A 31 -0.21 13.40 15.13
C LYS A 31 1.24 13.01 14.87
N LEU A 32 2.17 13.92 15.11
CA LEU A 32 3.60 13.64 15.01
C LEU A 32 4.08 12.68 16.12
N LYS A 33 3.56 12.82 17.34
CA LYS A 33 3.83 11.86 18.42
C LYS A 33 3.25 10.48 18.11
N GLU A 34 2.04 10.40 17.55
CA GLU A 34 1.46 9.13 17.09
C GLU A 34 2.36 8.44 16.05
N MET A 35 2.80 9.18 15.02
CA MET A 35 3.74 8.67 14.01
C MET A 35 5.05 8.19 14.66
N GLN A 36 5.64 9.00 15.56
CA GLN A 36 6.88 8.64 16.24
C GLN A 36 6.72 7.37 17.09
N ARG A 37 5.57 7.19 17.76
CA ARG A 37 5.26 5.94 18.49
C ARG A 37 5.19 4.74 17.54
N PHE A 38 4.47 4.90 16.42
CA PHE A 38 4.31 3.84 15.42
C PHE A 38 5.66 3.36 14.88
N PHE A 39 6.53 4.27 14.43
CA PHE A 39 7.87 3.91 13.91
C PHE A 39 8.95 3.74 14.98
N HIS A 40 8.57 3.68 16.26
CA HIS A 40 9.47 3.51 17.39
C HIS A 40 10.62 4.54 17.42
N PHE A 41 10.32 5.77 17.02
CA PHE A 41 11.20 6.93 17.16
C PHE A 41 11.04 7.56 18.55
N PRO A 42 12.04 8.33 19.01
CA PRO A 42 11.86 9.18 20.18
C PRO A 42 10.64 10.08 20.04
N VAL A 43 9.67 9.92 20.94
CA VAL A 43 8.37 10.62 20.93
C VAL A 43 8.55 12.04 21.46
N THR A 44 9.02 12.92 20.57
CA THR A 44 9.34 14.31 20.89
C THR A 44 8.21 15.27 20.50
N GLY A 45 7.33 14.86 19.58
CA GLY A 45 6.39 15.76 18.91
C GLY A 45 7.10 16.87 18.12
N LYS A 46 8.39 16.68 17.80
CA LYS A 46 9.20 17.62 17.03
C LYS A 46 9.69 16.96 15.75
N LEU A 47 9.75 17.75 14.69
CA LEU A 47 10.18 17.31 13.37
C LEU A 47 11.72 17.32 13.31
N ASN A 48 12.34 16.30 13.90
CA ASN A 48 13.79 16.13 13.89
C ASN A 48 14.28 15.56 12.56
N SER A 49 15.60 15.55 12.33
CA SER A 49 16.21 15.10 11.07
C SER A 49 15.83 13.66 10.70
N LYS A 50 15.71 12.76 11.68
CA LYS A 50 15.30 11.36 11.45
C LYS A 50 13.84 11.27 11.02
N THR A 51 12.94 12.00 11.69
CA THR A 51 11.51 12.07 11.34
C THR A 51 11.33 12.68 9.96
N LEU A 52 12.01 13.79 9.64
CA LEU A 52 11.94 14.44 8.34
C LEU A 52 12.46 13.53 7.21
N LYS A 53 13.58 12.83 7.43
CA LYS A 53 14.13 11.91 6.43
C LYS A 53 13.15 10.78 6.11
N MET A 54 12.42 10.28 7.11
CA MET A 54 11.39 9.26 6.90
C MET A 54 10.18 9.81 6.13
N MET A 55 9.67 10.99 6.51
CA MET A 55 8.51 11.61 5.87
C MET A 55 8.72 11.98 4.40
N LYS A 56 9.97 12.06 3.95
CA LYS A 56 10.33 12.31 2.55
C LYS A 56 10.42 11.03 1.69
N LYS A 57 10.35 9.85 2.30
CA LYS A 57 10.35 8.61 1.54
C LYS A 57 8.98 8.42 0.88
N PRO A 58 8.91 7.90 -0.34
CA PRO A 58 7.65 7.49 -0.95
C PRO A 58 6.89 6.50 -0.06
N TRP A 59 5.57 6.53 -0.05
CA TRP A 59 4.74 5.74 0.87
C TRP A 59 3.46 5.19 0.23
N CYS A 60 2.84 4.21 0.90
CA CYS A 60 1.48 3.75 0.56
C CYS A 60 0.43 4.62 1.24
N GLY A 61 -0.53 5.18 0.50
CA GLY A 61 -1.45 6.19 1.02
C GLY A 61 -2.61 5.69 1.89
N LEU A 62 -2.64 4.40 2.23
CA LEU A 62 -3.59 3.91 3.24
C LEU A 62 -3.23 4.43 4.63
N SER A 63 -4.26 4.68 5.45
CA SER A 63 -4.08 5.18 6.81
C SER A 63 -3.46 4.12 7.72
N ASP A 64 -2.38 4.46 8.42
CA ASP A 64 -1.72 3.62 9.44
C ASP A 64 -2.55 3.44 10.72
N SER A 65 -3.77 4.00 10.78
CA SER A 65 -4.62 3.83 11.97
C SER A 65 -5.33 2.48 11.92
N GLU A 66 -4.78 1.50 12.62
CA GLU A 66 -5.52 0.31 13.00
C GLU A 66 -6.77 0.72 13.81
N LYS A 67 -7.94 0.24 13.40
CA LYS A 67 -9.05 0.08 14.33
C LYS A 67 -8.91 -1.33 14.90
N TYR A 68 -8.41 -1.42 16.13
CA TYR A 68 -8.25 -2.68 16.87
C TYR A 68 -9.46 -3.61 16.66
N GLY A 69 -9.21 -4.81 16.13
CA GLY A 69 -10.06 -5.98 16.35
C GLY A 69 -10.71 -6.64 15.14
N LEU A 70 -10.83 -5.99 13.97
CA LEU A 70 -11.37 -6.64 12.76
C LEU A 70 -10.62 -6.22 11.51
N HIS A 71 -9.73 -7.10 11.05
CA HIS A 71 -9.22 -7.03 9.70
C HIS A 71 -10.34 -7.41 8.72
N PRO A 72 -10.68 -6.55 7.75
CA PRO A 72 -11.58 -6.93 6.68
C PRO A 72 -10.95 -8.10 5.92
N LYS A 73 -11.72 -9.15 5.62
CA LYS A 73 -11.23 -10.28 4.83
C LYS A 73 -12.27 -10.77 3.84
N TRP A 74 -11.79 -11.34 2.75
CA TRP A 74 -12.65 -12.02 1.80
C TRP A 74 -13.19 -13.32 2.41
N LYS A 75 -14.50 -13.55 2.30
CA LYS A 75 -15.18 -14.76 2.81
C LYS A 75 -15.22 -15.91 1.78
N ILE A 76 -14.48 -15.77 0.69
CA ILE A 76 -14.43 -16.73 -0.42
C ILE A 76 -13.07 -17.40 -0.47
N SER A 77 -12.99 -18.59 -1.05
CA SER A 77 -11.76 -19.38 -1.19
C SER A 77 -10.94 -19.04 -2.45
N SER A 78 -11.54 -18.31 -3.38
CA SER A 78 -10.88 -17.89 -4.61
C SER A 78 -11.28 -16.47 -4.98
N LYS A 79 -10.28 -15.67 -5.36
CA LYS A 79 -10.42 -14.32 -5.88
C LYS A 79 -9.97 -14.26 -7.32
N THR A 80 -10.53 -13.33 -8.07
CA THR A 80 -10.16 -13.09 -9.46
C THR A 80 -9.65 -11.68 -9.61
N PHE A 81 -8.66 -11.50 -10.48
CA PHE A 81 -8.10 -10.18 -10.72
C PHE A 81 -8.00 -9.86 -12.20
N ARG A 82 -8.09 -8.56 -12.52
CA ARG A 82 -7.95 -8.03 -13.87
C ARG A 82 -7.27 -6.67 -13.87
N ILE A 83 -6.34 -6.47 -14.80
CA ILE A 83 -5.75 -5.16 -15.08
C ILE A 83 -6.65 -4.45 -16.11
N LEU A 84 -7.23 -3.32 -15.71
CA LEU A 84 -8.18 -2.56 -16.54
C LEU A 84 -7.48 -1.48 -17.37
N LYS A 85 -6.45 -0.85 -16.82
CA LYS A 85 -5.59 0.12 -17.50
C LYS A 85 -4.15 -0.22 -17.16
N TYR A 86 -3.27 -0.17 -18.15
CA TYR A 86 -1.84 -0.43 -18.01
C TYR A 86 -1.06 0.88 -18.01
N THR A 87 0.09 0.88 -17.36
CA THR A 87 1.05 1.98 -17.53
C THR A 87 1.60 2.03 -18.95
N SER A 88 1.80 3.25 -19.45
CA SER A 88 2.45 3.50 -20.73
C SER A 88 3.98 3.29 -20.68
N ARG A 89 4.56 3.18 -19.48
CA ARG A 89 6.02 3.09 -19.26
C ARG A 89 6.59 1.68 -19.40
N LEU A 90 5.75 0.65 -19.31
CA LEU A 90 6.17 -0.75 -19.32
C LEU A 90 5.40 -1.54 -20.37
N GLN A 91 6.03 -2.58 -20.91
CA GLN A 91 5.34 -3.49 -21.81
C GLN A 91 4.23 -4.23 -21.05
N VAL A 92 3.04 -4.30 -21.64
CA VAL A 92 1.86 -5.00 -21.10
C VAL A 92 2.19 -6.39 -20.58
N LYS A 93 2.95 -7.18 -21.36
CA LYS A 93 3.38 -8.54 -20.99
C LYS A 93 4.21 -8.56 -19.70
N LEU A 94 5.04 -7.56 -19.47
CA LEU A 94 5.89 -7.50 -18.28
C LEU A 94 5.07 -7.11 -17.05
N VAL A 95 4.16 -6.15 -17.19
CA VAL A 95 3.20 -5.79 -16.13
C VAL A 95 2.40 -7.03 -15.73
N ASP A 96 1.88 -7.78 -16.69
CA ASP A 96 1.19 -9.05 -16.46
C ASP A 96 2.03 -10.06 -15.67
N GLN A 97 3.28 -10.25 -16.05
CA GLN A 97 4.20 -11.19 -15.38
C GLN A 97 4.46 -10.79 -13.94
N VAL A 98 4.67 -9.49 -13.69
CA VAL A 98 4.99 -8.95 -12.37
C VAL A 98 3.78 -9.02 -11.45
N ILE A 99 2.61 -8.56 -11.90
CA ILE A 99 1.36 -8.68 -11.13
C ILE A 99 1.06 -10.15 -10.82
N LYS A 100 1.23 -11.06 -11.79
CA LYS A 100 1.08 -12.50 -11.55
C LYS A 100 2.09 -13.03 -10.52
N LYS A 101 3.35 -12.59 -10.57
CA LYS A 101 4.38 -12.95 -9.58
C LYS A 101 3.98 -12.45 -8.19
N THR A 102 3.53 -11.21 -8.05
CA THR A 102 3.12 -10.66 -6.75
C THR A 102 1.94 -11.43 -6.16
N PHE A 103 0.87 -11.68 -6.94
CA PHE A 103 -0.25 -12.50 -6.45
C PHE A 103 0.18 -13.91 -6.08
N LYS A 104 1.12 -14.51 -6.84
CA LYS A 104 1.66 -15.83 -6.52
C LYS A 104 2.35 -15.84 -5.15
N ILE A 105 3.20 -14.85 -4.86
CA ILE A 105 3.92 -14.77 -3.57
C ILE A 105 2.93 -14.75 -2.40
N TRP A 106 1.87 -13.95 -2.50
CA TRP A 106 0.82 -13.95 -1.48
C TRP A 106 0.06 -15.27 -1.40
N SER A 107 -0.35 -15.87 -2.54
CA SER A 107 -1.08 -17.14 -2.51
C SER A 107 -0.26 -18.34 -2.06
N ASP A 108 1.06 -18.30 -2.19
CA ASP A 108 1.92 -19.39 -1.70
C ASP A 108 1.93 -19.44 -0.16
N ALA A 109 1.60 -18.32 0.52
CA ALA A 109 1.57 -18.23 1.97
C ALA A 109 0.20 -18.63 2.60
N ILE A 110 -0.89 -18.65 1.82
CA ILE A 110 -2.26 -18.80 2.34
C ILE A 110 -3.14 -19.71 1.49
N SER A 111 -4.26 -20.20 2.04
CA SER A 111 -5.18 -21.05 1.27
C SER A 111 -6.07 -20.31 0.24
N LEU A 112 -6.10 -18.97 0.25
CA LEU A 112 -6.84 -18.18 -0.73
C LEU A 112 -6.16 -18.25 -2.11
N LYS A 113 -6.92 -18.61 -3.14
CA LYS A 113 -6.42 -18.72 -4.52
C LYS A 113 -6.71 -17.46 -5.34
N PHE A 114 -5.83 -17.13 -6.28
CA PHE A 114 -6.05 -16.09 -7.28
C PHE A 114 -6.17 -16.67 -8.68
N VAL A 115 -7.23 -16.31 -9.40
CA VAL A 115 -7.49 -16.76 -10.77
C VAL A 115 -7.53 -15.54 -11.70
N ARG A 116 -6.68 -15.55 -12.73
CA ARG A 116 -6.72 -14.51 -13.76
C ARG A 116 -7.92 -14.75 -14.68
N ASP A 117 -8.66 -13.69 -14.97
CA ASP A 117 -9.64 -13.65 -16.07
C ASP A 117 -10.89 -14.54 -15.89
N SER A 118 -11.69 -14.25 -14.85
CA SER A 118 -13.06 -14.76 -14.76
C SER A 118 -14.06 -13.65 -15.08
N TRP A 119 -15.23 -14.02 -15.59
CA TRP A 119 -16.36 -13.12 -15.87
C TRP A 119 -16.81 -12.27 -14.67
N MET A 120 -16.48 -12.67 -13.44
CA MET A 120 -16.66 -11.85 -12.24
C MET A 120 -15.35 -11.15 -11.88
N GLU A 121 -15.33 -9.82 -11.94
CA GLU A 121 -14.19 -9.00 -11.52
C GLU A 121 -14.24 -8.77 -10.01
N LEU A 122 -13.30 -9.36 -9.26
CA LEU A 122 -13.26 -9.25 -7.80
C LEU A 122 -12.08 -8.42 -7.27
N ILE A 123 -11.05 -8.18 -8.09
CA ILE A 123 -9.93 -7.27 -7.83
C ILE A 123 -9.56 -6.58 -9.15
N LYS A 124 -9.57 -5.25 -9.17
CA LYS A 124 -9.29 -4.40 -10.34
C LYS A 124 -7.95 -3.71 -10.14
N LEU A 125 -7.06 -3.79 -11.11
CA LEU A 125 -5.79 -3.08 -11.09
C LEU A 125 -5.82 -1.98 -12.16
N VAL A 126 -5.54 -0.74 -11.77
CA VAL A 126 -5.71 0.42 -12.65
C VAL A 126 -4.60 1.45 -12.44
N PHE A 127 -3.86 1.77 -13.50
CA PHE A 127 -2.93 2.91 -13.50
C PHE A 127 -3.71 4.18 -13.84
N LEU A 128 -3.61 5.21 -13.00
CA LEU A 128 -4.44 6.42 -13.05
C LEU A 128 -3.59 7.66 -12.79
N PHE A 129 -3.93 8.76 -13.45
CA PHE A 129 -3.39 10.09 -13.16
C PHE A 129 -4.02 10.67 -11.88
N PRO A 130 -3.43 11.74 -11.29
CA PRO A 130 -3.83 12.32 -10.01
C PRO A 130 -5.32 12.36 -9.72
N ASP A 131 -6.12 13.08 -10.51
CA ASP A 131 -7.56 13.14 -10.28
C ASP A 131 -8.29 11.94 -10.90
N HIS A 132 -8.74 11.03 -10.03
CA HIS A 132 -9.38 9.78 -10.42
C HIS A 132 -10.65 9.42 -9.62
N ASN A 133 -11.31 10.45 -9.05
CA ASN A 133 -12.69 10.39 -8.52
C ASN A 133 -12.97 9.41 -7.36
N ASP A 134 -11.97 9.06 -6.54
CA ASP A 134 -12.14 8.16 -5.39
C ASP A 134 -11.78 8.80 -4.03
N SER A 135 -11.68 10.13 -3.98
CA SER A 135 -11.27 10.96 -2.83
C SER A 135 -9.82 10.76 -2.34
N SER A 136 -9.01 10.00 -3.07
CA SER A 136 -7.60 9.73 -2.76
C SER A 136 -6.73 10.01 -3.99
N SER A 137 -6.77 11.25 -4.49
CA SER A 137 -5.96 11.69 -5.64
C SER A 137 -4.47 11.46 -5.40
N PHE A 138 -3.73 11.11 -6.45
CA PHE A 138 -2.27 11.01 -6.41
C PHE A 138 -1.60 12.38 -6.43
N ASP A 139 -0.32 12.45 -6.05
CA ASP A 139 0.46 13.69 -5.90
C ASP A 139 1.47 13.94 -7.05
N GLY A 140 1.50 13.06 -8.05
CA GLY A 140 2.44 13.16 -9.17
C GLY A 140 3.74 12.40 -8.88
N PRO A 141 4.85 12.71 -9.55
CA PRO A 141 6.08 11.94 -9.38
C PRO A 141 6.67 11.97 -7.96
N GLY A 142 6.88 10.78 -7.39
CA GLY A 142 7.32 10.55 -6.02
C GLY A 142 6.21 10.73 -4.99
N GLY A 143 6.46 10.29 -3.75
CA GLY A 143 5.45 10.42 -2.69
C GLY A 143 4.46 9.25 -2.71
N PHE A 144 3.22 9.49 -3.15
CA PHE A 144 2.11 8.55 -3.00
C PHE A 144 2.01 7.57 -4.18
N LEU A 145 2.73 6.46 -4.09
CA LEU A 145 2.93 5.54 -5.22
C LEU A 145 1.66 4.78 -5.65
N ALA A 146 0.89 4.30 -4.67
CA ALA A 146 -0.26 3.42 -4.91
C ALA A 146 -1.13 3.28 -3.65
N HIS A 147 -2.42 2.99 -3.85
CA HIS A 147 -3.34 2.55 -2.79
C HIS A 147 -4.16 1.34 -3.22
N ALA A 148 -4.73 0.67 -2.22
CA ALA A 148 -5.70 -0.40 -2.44
C ALA A 148 -6.91 -0.19 -1.55
N PHE A 149 -8.08 -0.63 -2.00
CA PHE A 149 -9.27 -0.69 -1.17
C PHE A 149 -9.29 -2.02 -0.43
N GLN A 150 -9.44 -1.95 0.89
CA GLN A 150 -9.54 -3.15 1.71
C GLN A 150 -10.78 -3.99 1.36
N PRO A 151 -10.81 -5.28 1.74
CA PRO A 151 -11.97 -6.14 1.50
C PRO A 151 -13.29 -5.55 2.00
N ALA A 152 -14.20 -5.24 1.07
CA ALA A 152 -15.51 -4.69 1.36
C ALA A 152 -16.52 -5.09 0.27
N LEU A 153 -17.81 -5.12 0.62
CA LEU A 153 -18.87 -5.26 -0.38
C LEU A 153 -18.92 -4.01 -1.27
N GLY A 154 -19.08 -4.19 -2.59
CA GLY A 154 -19.15 -3.09 -3.56
C GLY A 154 -17.78 -2.58 -4.00
N ASN A 155 -17.21 -1.63 -3.24
CA ASN A 155 -16.00 -0.87 -3.63
C ASN A 155 -14.68 -1.50 -3.18
N GLY A 156 -14.71 -2.60 -2.43
CA GLY A 156 -13.49 -3.39 -2.16
C GLY A 156 -13.06 -4.14 -3.42
N GLY A 157 -11.77 -4.42 -3.59
CA GLY A 157 -11.30 -5.07 -4.81
C GLY A 157 -10.77 -4.11 -5.86
N ALA A 158 -10.07 -3.06 -5.47
CA ALA A 158 -9.40 -2.17 -6.43
C ALA A 158 -8.04 -1.72 -5.90
N ILE A 159 -7.05 -1.76 -6.76
CA ILE A 159 -5.69 -1.30 -6.53
C ILE A 159 -5.40 -0.25 -7.60
N HIS A 160 -5.14 0.97 -7.17
CA HIS A 160 -4.73 2.05 -8.08
C HIS A 160 -3.25 2.35 -7.91
N PHE A 161 -2.62 2.66 -9.03
CA PHE A 161 -1.21 2.98 -9.16
C PHE A 161 -1.12 4.37 -9.75
N ASP A 162 -0.22 5.19 -9.21
CA ASP A 162 0.03 6.50 -9.79
C ASP A 162 0.72 6.35 -11.15
N GLU A 163 0.02 6.74 -12.21
CA GLU A 163 0.55 6.75 -13.58
C GLU A 163 1.51 7.91 -13.81
N ASP A 164 1.80 8.79 -12.86
CA ASP A 164 2.91 9.73 -12.98
C ASP A 164 4.26 9.12 -12.54
N GLU A 165 4.22 7.97 -11.87
CA GLU A 165 5.42 7.31 -11.36
C GLU A 165 6.23 6.56 -12.39
N SER A 166 7.55 6.58 -12.21
CA SER A 166 8.51 5.88 -13.07
C SER A 166 8.54 4.37 -12.78
N TRP A 167 7.46 3.65 -13.06
CA TRP A 167 7.40 2.21 -12.79
C TRP A 167 8.52 1.42 -13.48
N SER A 168 9.17 0.55 -12.72
CA SER A 168 10.22 -0.34 -13.19
C SER A 168 10.06 -1.76 -12.61
N LEU A 169 10.89 -2.68 -13.11
CA LEU A 169 10.86 -4.10 -12.72
C LEU A 169 12.14 -4.52 -11.98
N GLY A 170 12.97 -3.55 -11.60
CA GLY A 170 14.29 -3.76 -10.99
C GLY A 170 14.77 -2.48 -10.30
N HIS A 171 16.07 -2.25 -10.30
CA HIS A 171 16.68 -1.19 -9.47
C HIS A 171 16.62 0.22 -10.06
N SER A 172 16.05 0.38 -11.26
CA SER A 172 16.12 1.67 -11.95
C SER A 172 15.11 2.70 -11.42
N SER A 173 14.05 2.27 -10.71
CA SER A 173 13.04 3.15 -10.10
C SER A 173 12.06 2.35 -9.20
N TYR A 174 10.80 2.78 -9.09
CA TYR A 174 9.76 2.13 -8.27
C TYR A 174 9.40 0.76 -8.80
N ASN A 175 9.57 -0.27 -7.97
CA ASN A 175 9.38 -1.66 -8.34
C ASN A 175 7.93 -2.05 -8.11
N LEU A 176 7.23 -2.33 -9.22
CA LEU A 176 5.82 -2.73 -9.25
C LEU A 176 5.55 -4.05 -8.47
N LEU A 177 6.57 -4.81 -8.07
CA LEU A 177 6.37 -5.96 -7.19
C LEU A 177 5.80 -5.55 -5.82
N PHE A 178 6.26 -4.43 -5.23
CA PHE A 178 5.98 -4.00 -3.84
C PHE A 178 4.64 -3.32 -3.64
N VAL A 179 3.72 -3.58 -4.54
CA VAL A 179 2.41 -2.93 -4.54
C VAL A 179 1.58 -3.45 -3.37
N ALA A 180 0.70 -2.57 -2.90
CA ALA A 180 -0.25 -2.69 -1.79
C ALA A 180 -1.24 -3.89 -1.81
N ILE A 181 -0.88 -5.05 -2.40
CA ILE A 181 -1.74 -6.24 -2.43
C ILE A 181 -2.09 -6.70 -1.02
N GLY A 182 -1.19 -6.61 -0.04
CA GLY A 182 -1.53 -7.00 1.34
C GLY A 182 -2.74 -6.24 1.89
N HIS A 183 -2.93 -4.98 1.51
CA HIS A 183 -4.11 -4.20 1.89
C HIS A 183 -5.40 -4.66 1.20
N GLU A 184 -5.33 -5.03 -0.07
CA GLU A 184 -6.41 -5.71 -0.78
C GLU A 184 -6.78 -7.06 -0.13
N LEU A 185 -5.86 -7.65 0.64
CA LEU A 185 -6.12 -8.84 1.44
C LEU A 185 -6.52 -8.55 2.89
N GLY A 186 -6.55 -7.28 3.30
CA GLY A 186 -7.00 -6.88 4.64
C GLY A 186 -5.89 -6.58 5.65
N LEU A 187 -4.63 -6.63 5.23
CA LEU A 187 -3.52 -6.23 6.09
C LEU A 187 -3.50 -4.71 6.28
N PHE A 188 -3.01 -4.28 7.44
CA PHE A 188 -2.66 -2.89 7.72
C PHE A 188 -1.15 -2.75 7.69
N HIS A 189 -0.68 -1.50 7.72
CA HIS A 189 0.74 -1.22 7.86
C HIS A 189 1.30 -1.76 9.17
N THR A 190 2.59 -2.09 9.14
CA THR A 190 3.36 -2.50 10.31
C THR A 190 4.52 -1.54 10.57
N SER A 191 5.08 -1.59 11.78
CA SER A 191 6.29 -0.86 12.15
C SER A 191 7.59 -1.63 11.85
N ASP A 192 7.48 -2.90 11.44
CA ASP A 192 8.61 -3.74 11.02
C ASP A 192 9.17 -3.26 9.68
N PRO A 193 10.43 -2.75 9.62
CA PRO A 193 11.02 -2.24 8.38
C PRO A 193 11.34 -3.33 7.35
N GLU A 194 11.34 -4.60 7.72
CA GLU A 194 11.59 -5.72 6.80
C GLU A 194 10.30 -6.26 6.17
N SER A 195 9.13 -5.80 6.64
CA SER A 195 7.83 -6.20 6.11
C SER A 195 7.50 -5.47 4.80
N VAL A 196 6.84 -6.19 3.89
CA VAL A 196 6.25 -5.60 2.67
C VAL A 196 5.13 -4.61 3.01
N MET A 197 4.49 -4.77 4.17
CA MET A 197 3.50 -3.85 4.71
C MET A 197 4.12 -2.69 5.49
N PHE A 198 5.44 -2.50 5.44
CA PHE A 198 6.04 -1.27 5.92
C PHE A 198 5.61 -0.11 5.02
N PRO A 199 5.06 0.99 5.56
CA PRO A 199 4.39 2.01 4.75
C PRO A 199 5.32 2.80 3.83
N PHE A 200 6.63 2.79 4.07
CA PHE A 200 7.59 3.57 3.29
C PHE A 200 8.40 2.69 2.35
N TYR A 201 8.49 3.13 1.10
CA TYR A 201 9.32 2.53 0.09
C TYR A 201 10.82 2.70 0.44
N SER A 202 11.61 1.63 0.33
CA SER A 202 13.05 1.63 0.58
C SER A 202 13.79 1.06 -0.62
N GLU A 203 14.91 1.69 -1.01
CA GLU A 203 15.73 1.19 -2.11
C GLU A 203 16.36 -0.19 -1.80
N SER A 204 16.58 -0.49 -0.52
CA SER A 204 17.16 -1.75 -0.06
C SER A 204 16.27 -2.98 -0.31
N THR A 205 14.95 -2.79 -0.47
CA THR A 205 14.01 -3.90 -0.71
C THR A 205 13.85 -4.21 -2.20
N MET A 206 14.48 -3.45 -3.13
CA MET A 206 14.16 -3.48 -4.56
C MET A 206 14.54 -4.75 -5.35
N ASN A 207 15.17 -5.75 -4.73
CA ASN A 207 15.73 -6.91 -5.44
C ASN A 207 14.70 -8.03 -5.64
N GLU A 208 13.98 -8.36 -4.57
CA GLU A 208 12.98 -9.43 -4.57
C GLU A 208 11.96 -9.16 -3.48
N LEU A 209 10.68 -9.32 -3.80
CA LEU A 209 9.61 -9.27 -2.82
C LEU A 209 9.60 -10.56 -2.02
N ILE A 210 9.99 -10.48 -0.76
CA ILE A 210 9.99 -11.58 0.20
C ILE A 210 9.06 -11.17 1.34
N LEU A 211 8.06 -11.98 1.64
CA LEU A 211 7.20 -11.75 2.80
C LEU A 211 8.00 -11.96 4.08
N SER A 212 7.98 -11.00 4.99
CA SER A 212 8.59 -11.15 6.31
C SER A 212 7.81 -12.16 7.17
N HIS A 213 8.37 -12.53 8.31
CA HIS A 213 7.65 -13.36 9.27
C HIS A 213 6.33 -12.69 9.72
N ASP A 214 6.35 -11.37 9.94
CA ASP A 214 5.17 -10.57 10.31
C ASP A 214 4.11 -10.60 9.20
N ASP A 215 4.52 -10.46 7.94
CA ASP A 215 3.62 -10.55 6.78
C ASP A 215 2.91 -11.91 6.74
N VAL A 216 3.68 -12.99 6.85
CA VAL A 216 3.19 -14.38 6.78
C VAL A 216 2.26 -14.71 7.94
N GLU A 217 2.63 -14.36 9.17
CA GLU A 217 1.83 -14.62 10.36
C GLU A 217 0.48 -13.89 10.27
N LYS A 218 0.50 -12.59 9.95
CA LYS A 218 -0.71 -11.78 9.83
C LYS A 218 -1.61 -12.27 8.72
N ILE A 219 -1.09 -12.56 7.53
CA ILE A 219 -1.95 -13.01 6.42
C ILE A 219 -2.54 -14.40 6.68
N GLN A 220 -1.79 -15.30 7.33
CA GLN A 220 -2.27 -16.62 7.72
C GLN A 220 -3.31 -16.56 8.84
N SER A 221 -3.24 -15.57 9.73
CA SER A 221 -4.31 -15.34 10.72
C SER A 221 -5.66 -15.02 10.06
N LEU A 222 -5.65 -14.42 8.86
CA LEU A 222 -6.87 -14.08 8.12
C LEU A 222 -7.40 -15.25 7.28
N TYR A 223 -6.52 -15.92 6.54
CA TYR A 223 -6.90 -16.86 5.50
C TYR A 223 -6.52 -18.32 5.78
N GLY A 224 -5.71 -18.59 6.81
CA GLY A 224 -5.17 -19.91 7.09
C GLY A 224 -4.00 -20.29 6.18
N LYS A 225 -3.27 -21.33 6.58
CA LYS A 225 -2.11 -21.87 5.84
C LYS A 225 -2.56 -22.72 4.66
N VAL A 226 -1.71 -22.85 3.65
CA VAL A 226 -1.86 -23.90 2.64
C VAL A 226 -1.72 -25.25 3.35
N ILE A 227 -2.79 -26.05 3.39
CA ILE A 227 -2.70 -27.44 3.87
C ILE A 227 -2.15 -28.25 2.70
N SER A 228 -0.84 -28.53 2.70
CA SER A 228 -0.29 -29.57 1.85
C SER A 228 -0.53 -30.91 2.53
N PHE A 229 -1.40 -31.75 1.96
CA PHE A 229 -1.38 -33.16 2.32
C PHE A 229 -0.09 -33.73 1.72
N GLN A 230 0.82 -34.17 2.59
CA GLN A 230 1.92 -35.03 2.16
C GLN A 230 1.31 -36.42 1.97
N ASP A 231 1.27 -36.86 0.71
CA ASP A 231 0.99 -38.25 0.36
C ASP A 231 2.15 -39.16 0.82
#